data_AF-A0A814ZK09-F1
#
_entry.id   AF-A0A814ZK09-F1
#
_cell.length_a   1.000
_cell.length_b   1.000
_cell.length_c   1.000
_cell.angle_alpha   90.00
_cell.angle_beta   90.00
_cell.angle_gamma   90.00
#
_symmetry.space_group_name_H-M   'P 1'
#
loop_
_entity.id
_entity.type
_entity.pdbx_description
1 polymer ?
#
loop_
_entity_poly.entity_id
_entity_poly.type
_entity_poly.pdbx_seq_one_letter_code
_entity_poly.pdbx_strand_id
1 'polypeptide(L)'
;MHPIATFATNLQDYNSYSAAYYQTWSALTDTLPLNVHLLTLDQLGPKDYLIRVENYFELFEDDTYSQPVTFDLQSIFKSIGVITNTVELTLSANLPLSDMRRLDWLTDTKESSHVNVTEEKSLKDTNTRLTPMQIRTFHVTVA
;
A
#
# COMPACT_ATOMS: atom_id res chain seq x y z
N MET A 1 1.23 7.15 15.83
CA MET A 1 1.08 6.14 16.92
C MET A 1 -0.28 5.49 16.75
N HIS A 2 -0.33 4.29 16.17
CA HIS A 2 -1.55 3.50 16.15
C HIS A 2 -1.71 2.77 17.49
N PRO A 3 -2.88 2.81 18.14
CA PRO A 3 -3.10 2.11 19.39
C PRO A 3 -3.02 0.59 19.17
N ILE A 4 -2.47 -0.12 20.14
CA ILE A 4 -2.45 -1.58 20.12
C ILE A 4 -3.84 -2.07 20.51
N ALA A 5 -4.49 -2.81 19.62
CA ALA A 5 -5.73 -3.52 19.93
C ALA A 5 -5.39 -4.73 20.80
N THR A 6 -5.96 -4.78 22.01
CA THR A 6 -5.84 -5.94 22.91
C THR A 6 -7.20 -6.62 23.02
N PHE A 7 -7.22 -7.93 22.84
CA PHE A 7 -8.43 -8.74 23.00
C PHE A 7 -8.43 -9.40 24.39
N ALA A 8 -9.62 -9.58 24.98
CA ALA A 8 -9.76 -10.28 26.25
C ALA A 8 -9.36 -11.75 26.09
N THR A 9 -8.77 -12.31 27.15
CA THR A 9 -8.28 -13.69 27.17
C THR A 9 -9.41 -14.71 27.12
N ASN A 10 -9.17 -15.81 26.41
CA ASN A 10 -9.96 -17.04 26.48
C ASN A 10 -9.93 -17.62 27.92
N LEU A 11 -10.99 -18.32 28.32
CA LEU A 11 -11.08 -19.07 29.59
C LEU A 11 -10.24 -20.36 29.60
N GLN A 12 -9.63 -20.75 28.47
CA GLN A 12 -8.74 -21.90 28.35
C GLN A 12 -7.34 -21.64 28.91
N ASP A 13 -6.68 -22.71 29.36
CA ASP A 13 -5.27 -22.68 29.73
C ASP A 13 -4.35 -22.50 28.52
N TYR A 14 -3.14 -22.00 28.77
CA TYR A 14 -2.17 -21.69 27.71
C TYR A 14 -1.83 -22.90 26.83
N ASN A 15 -1.68 -24.10 27.41
CA ASN A 15 -1.27 -25.28 26.65
C ASN A 15 -2.36 -25.67 25.65
N SER A 16 -3.62 -25.76 26.10
CA SER A 16 -4.76 -26.03 25.22
C SER A 16 -4.91 -24.99 24.11
N TYR A 17 -4.72 -23.70 24.44
CA TYR A 17 -4.81 -22.62 23.46
C TYR A 17 -3.69 -22.68 22.41
N SER A 18 -2.44 -22.87 22.85
CA SER A 18 -1.26 -22.97 21.98
C SER A 18 -1.31 -24.15 21.02
N ALA A 19 -1.96 -25.24 21.42
CA ALA A 19 -2.09 -26.44 20.58
C ALA A 19 -3.16 -26.28 19.49
N ALA A 20 -4.17 -25.43 19.70
CA ALA A 20 -5.31 -25.28 18.81
C ALA A 20 -5.21 -24.05 17.88
N TYR A 21 -4.45 -23.01 18.25
CA TYR A 21 -4.46 -21.72 17.56
C TYR A 21 -3.06 -21.19 17.25
N TYR A 22 -2.96 -20.43 16.15
CA TYR A 22 -1.77 -19.64 15.85
C TYR A 22 -1.64 -18.49 16.84
N GLN A 23 -0.49 -18.42 17.52
CA GLN A 23 -0.22 -17.37 18.52
C GLN A 23 0.22 -16.05 17.90
N THR A 24 0.73 -16.11 16.67
CA THR A 24 1.21 -14.95 15.93
C THR A 24 0.86 -15.10 14.46
N TRP A 25 0.44 -14.02 13.84
CA TRP A 25 0.25 -13.95 12.40
C TRP A 25 0.67 -12.56 11.91
N SER A 26 1.24 -12.51 10.70
CA SER A 26 1.61 -11.26 10.04
C SER A 26 1.28 -11.34 8.56
N ALA A 27 0.64 -10.29 8.05
CA ALA A 27 0.46 -10.04 6.61
C ALA A 27 1.78 -9.62 5.93
N LEU A 28 2.75 -9.15 6.72
CA LEU A 28 4.03 -8.65 6.26
C LEU A 28 5.10 -9.73 6.45
N THR A 29 5.77 -10.10 5.38
CA THR A 29 6.98 -10.94 5.42
C THR A 29 8.27 -10.14 5.55
N ASP A 30 8.23 -8.86 5.18
CA ASP A 30 9.32 -7.91 5.36
C ASP A 30 8.76 -6.60 5.93
N THR A 31 9.59 -5.85 6.63
CA THR A 31 9.24 -4.54 7.15
C THR A 31 9.12 -3.53 6.02
N LEU A 32 8.15 -2.63 6.12
CA LEU A 32 8.09 -1.48 5.21
C LEU A 32 9.30 -0.56 5.44
N PRO A 33 9.82 0.08 4.38
CA PRO A 33 10.81 1.15 4.53
C PRO A 33 10.29 2.21 5.52
N LEU A 34 11.17 2.84 6.29
CA LEU A 34 10.75 3.73 7.37
C LEU A 34 9.87 4.89 6.86
N ASN A 35 10.16 5.41 5.66
CA ASN A 35 9.40 6.47 5.01
C ASN A 35 8.17 5.98 4.24
N VAL A 36 7.72 4.74 4.48
CA VAL A 36 6.51 4.16 3.91
C VAL A 36 5.59 3.72 5.03
N HIS A 37 4.33 4.13 4.95
CA HIS A 37 3.28 3.74 5.87
C HIS A 37 2.17 2.99 5.13
N LEU A 38 1.67 1.90 5.74
CA LEU A 38 0.50 1.17 5.25
C LEU A 38 -0.77 1.86 5.74
N LEU A 39 -1.39 2.64 4.85
CA LEU A 39 -2.60 3.39 5.15
C LEU A 39 -3.86 2.51 5.11
N THR A 40 -3.92 1.54 4.21
CA THR A 40 -5.06 0.62 4.11
C THR A 40 -4.59 -0.76 3.66
N LEU A 41 -5.09 -1.79 4.33
CA LEU A 41 -5.10 -3.16 3.85
C LEU A 41 -6.50 -3.70 4.10
N ASP A 42 -7.27 -3.89 3.03
CA ASP A 42 -8.65 -4.37 3.09
C ASP A 42 -8.86 -5.52 2.11
N GLN A 43 -9.69 -6.49 2.49
CA GLN A 43 -10.01 -7.64 1.66
C GLN A 43 -11.38 -7.43 1.01
N LEU A 44 -11.39 -7.14 -0.29
CA LEU A 44 -12.60 -6.89 -1.07
C LEU A 44 -13.29 -8.19 -1.49
N GLY A 45 -12.50 -9.27 -1.64
CA GLY A 45 -12.98 -10.58 -2.04
C GLY A 45 -11.99 -11.69 -1.64
N PRO A 46 -12.30 -12.97 -1.93
CA PRO A 46 -11.48 -14.09 -1.49
C PRO A 46 -10.01 -14.00 -1.91
N LYS A 47 -9.72 -13.34 -3.03
CA LYS A 47 -8.37 -13.17 -3.59
C LYS A 47 -8.03 -11.72 -3.91
N ASP A 48 -8.88 -10.79 -3.53
CA ASP A 48 -8.83 -9.40 -3.98
C ASP A 48 -8.63 -8.48 -2.78
N TYR A 49 -7.59 -7.66 -2.86
CA TYR A 49 -7.15 -6.77 -1.78
C TYR A 49 -7.06 -5.33 -2.27
N LEU A 50 -7.45 -4.41 -1.40
CA LEU A 50 -7.19 -2.98 -1.54
C LEU A 50 -6.01 -2.59 -0.65
N ILE A 51 -4.94 -2.12 -1.26
CA ILE A 51 -3.74 -1.70 -0.57
C ILE A 51 -3.51 -0.21 -0.82
N ARG A 52 -3.39 0.59 0.24
CA ARG A 52 -2.92 1.98 0.18
C ARG A 52 -1.62 2.12 0.94
N VAL A 53 -0.62 2.64 0.26
CA VAL A 53 0.70 2.95 0.82
C VAL A 53 0.99 4.42 0.61
N GLU A 54 1.61 5.04 1.61
CA GLU A 54 1.96 6.45 1.55
C GLU A 54 3.39 6.69 2.00
N ASN A 55 4.01 7.72 1.43
CA ASN A 55 5.16 8.36 2.05
C ASN A 55 4.65 9.56 2.85
N TYR A 56 4.79 9.48 4.17
CA TYR A 56 4.23 10.45 5.11
C TYR A 56 5.21 11.59 5.47
N PHE A 57 6.41 11.58 4.89
CA PHE A 57 7.37 12.68 5.03
C PHE A 57 7.08 13.78 4.01
N GLU A 58 7.19 15.03 4.45
CA GLU A 58 7.20 16.19 3.57
C GLU A 58 8.59 16.42 2.95
N LEU A 59 8.64 17.20 1.87
CA LEU A 59 9.91 17.64 1.29
C LEU A 59 10.73 18.41 2.33
N PHE A 60 12.01 18.05 2.46
CA PHE A 60 12.96 18.69 3.38
C PHE A 60 12.66 18.53 4.88
N GLU A 61 11.79 17.58 5.25
CA GLU A 61 11.56 17.24 6.65
C GLU A 61 12.74 16.43 7.25
N ASP A 62 13.33 15.53 6.44
CA ASP A 62 14.48 14.70 6.80
C ASP A 62 15.37 14.45 5.58
N ASP A 63 16.69 14.57 5.76
CA ASP A 63 17.66 14.43 4.66
C ASP A 63 17.65 13.03 4.01
N THR A 64 17.30 12.00 4.77
CA THR A 64 17.29 10.59 4.34
C THR A 64 15.90 10.14 3.92
N TYR A 65 14.88 10.46 4.70
CA TYR A 65 13.54 9.89 4.57
C TYR A 65 12.58 10.72 3.72
N SER A 66 12.83 12.01 3.54
CA SER A 66 12.13 12.87 2.56
C SER A 66 12.60 12.65 1.11
N GLN A 67 13.18 11.49 0.81
CA GLN A 67 13.61 11.08 -0.52
C GLN A 67 12.64 10.07 -1.14
N PRO A 68 12.57 9.97 -2.47
CA PRO A 68 11.80 8.93 -3.13
C PRO A 68 12.29 7.53 -2.76
N VAL A 69 11.36 6.60 -2.54
CA VAL A 69 11.63 5.22 -2.14
C VAL A 69 10.97 4.25 -3.11
N THR A 70 11.66 3.15 -3.44
CA THR A 70 11.14 2.06 -4.26
C THR A 70 11.17 0.77 -3.45
N PHE A 71 10.08 0.02 -3.49
CA PHE A 71 9.93 -1.26 -2.79
C PHE A 71 9.02 -2.19 -3.59
N ASP A 72 9.06 -3.47 -3.26
CA ASP A 72 8.32 -4.50 -3.97
C ASP A 72 7.13 -5.00 -3.14
N LEU A 73 5.91 -4.80 -3.66
CA LEU A 73 4.67 -5.22 -2.98
C LEU A 73 4.60 -6.74 -2.80
N GLN A 74 5.11 -7.53 -3.76
CA GLN A 74 5.10 -8.99 -3.65
C GLN A 74 5.98 -9.48 -2.50
N SER A 75 7.15 -8.88 -2.31
CA SER A 75 8.07 -9.24 -1.24
C SER A 75 7.53 -8.89 0.15
N ILE A 76 6.78 -7.79 0.26
CA ILE A 76 6.17 -7.36 1.52
C ILE A 76 4.95 -8.22 1.88
N PHE A 77 4.04 -8.45 0.93
CA PHE A 77 2.75 -9.09 1.16
C PHE A 77 2.72 -10.58 0.77
N LYS A 78 3.87 -11.25 0.83
CA LYS A 78 3.98 -12.65 0.41
C LYS A 78 3.11 -13.61 1.24
N SER A 79 2.83 -13.29 2.50
CA SER A 79 2.03 -14.16 3.37
C SER A 79 0.54 -14.19 3.04
N ILE A 80 0.02 -13.21 2.29
CA ILE A 80 -1.37 -13.19 1.81
C ILE A 80 -1.52 -13.84 0.42
N GLY A 81 -0.42 -14.18 -0.26
CA GLY A 81 -0.43 -14.93 -1.51
C GLY A 81 0.58 -14.44 -2.54
N VAL A 82 0.63 -15.12 -3.69
CA VAL A 82 1.40 -14.69 -4.86
C VAL A 82 0.53 -13.73 -5.66
N ILE A 83 0.98 -12.49 -5.84
CA ILE A 83 0.32 -11.46 -6.63
C ILE A 83 0.34 -11.90 -8.10
N THR A 84 -0.84 -12.00 -8.68
CA THR A 84 -1.05 -12.35 -10.10
C THR A 84 -1.37 -11.13 -10.95
N ASN A 85 -1.97 -10.12 -10.33
CA ASN A 85 -2.33 -8.87 -10.98
C ASN A 85 -2.27 -7.70 -10.00
N THR A 86 -1.85 -6.53 -10.47
CA THR A 86 -1.87 -5.27 -9.72
C THR A 86 -2.42 -4.18 -10.63
N VAL A 87 -3.47 -3.49 -10.17
CA VAL A 87 -4.07 -2.35 -10.87
C VAL A 87 -3.99 -1.13 -9.95
N GLU A 88 -3.33 -0.06 -10.41
CA GLU A 88 -3.33 1.20 -9.68
C GLU A 88 -4.66 1.94 -9.90
N LEU A 89 -5.25 2.42 -8.82
CA LEU A 89 -6.53 3.11 -8.81
C LEU A 89 -6.38 4.55 -8.33
N THR A 90 -7.39 5.37 -8.56
CA THR A 90 -7.56 6.66 -7.87
C THR A 90 -7.65 6.48 -6.35
N LEU A 91 -7.47 7.56 -5.58
CA LEU A 91 -7.49 7.53 -4.11
C LEU A 91 -8.78 6.88 -3.55
N SER A 92 -9.92 7.18 -4.17
CA SER A 92 -11.24 6.64 -3.85
C SER A 92 -11.46 5.19 -4.29
N ALA A 93 -10.48 4.56 -4.93
CA ALA A 93 -10.52 3.16 -5.37
C ALA A 93 -11.70 2.82 -6.32
N ASN A 94 -12.18 3.79 -7.10
CA ASN A 94 -13.36 3.64 -7.95
C ASN A 94 -13.06 3.74 -9.45
N LEU A 95 -11.84 4.10 -9.83
CA LEU A 95 -11.42 4.29 -11.23
C LEU A 95 -9.97 3.84 -11.38
N PRO A 96 -9.61 3.07 -12.42
CA PRO A 96 -8.22 2.82 -12.78
C PRO A 96 -7.48 4.15 -12.97
N LEU A 97 -6.27 4.27 -12.42
CA LEU A 97 -5.52 5.52 -12.51
C LEU A 97 -5.21 5.90 -13.97
N SER A 98 -4.97 4.89 -14.82
CA SER A 98 -4.78 5.01 -16.28
C SER A 98 -5.98 5.65 -17.00
N ASP A 99 -7.18 5.50 -16.46
CA ASP A 99 -8.42 6.05 -17.02
C ASP A 99 -8.73 7.46 -16.49
N MET A 100 -7.99 7.94 -15.48
CA MET A 100 -8.18 9.27 -14.94
C MET A 100 -7.84 10.34 -15.99
N ARG A 101 -8.72 11.33 -16.14
CA ARG A 101 -8.50 12.52 -16.97
C ARG A 101 -8.65 13.76 -16.10
N ARG A 102 -7.64 14.62 -16.10
CA ARG A 102 -7.65 15.91 -15.38
C ARG A 102 -7.83 17.04 -16.38
N LEU A 103 -8.42 18.14 -15.90
CA LEU A 103 -8.48 19.38 -16.67
C LEU A 103 -7.10 20.02 -16.70
N ASP A 104 -6.77 20.60 -17.85
CA ASP A 104 -5.56 21.40 -18.01
C ASP A 104 -5.88 22.86 -17.69
N TRP A 105 -5.12 23.42 -16.74
CA TRP A 105 -5.25 24.80 -16.30
C TRP A 105 -4.06 25.62 -16.78
N LEU A 106 -4.36 26.80 -17.34
CA LEU A 106 -3.34 27.81 -17.60
C LEU A 106 -3.16 28.65 -16.35
N THR A 107 -1.98 28.58 -15.75
CA THR A 107 -1.62 29.35 -14.55
C THR A 107 -0.78 30.57 -14.94
N ASP A 108 -0.84 31.65 -14.14
CA ASP A 108 -0.03 32.86 -14.37
C ASP A 108 1.47 32.58 -14.34
N THR A 109 1.88 31.57 -13.57
CA THR A 109 3.25 31.08 -13.47
C THR A 109 3.67 30.17 -14.64
N LYS A 110 2.76 29.89 -15.58
CA LYS A 110 2.93 28.94 -16.70
C LYS A 110 3.28 27.51 -16.25
N GLU A 111 2.92 27.18 -15.02
CA GLU A 111 3.00 25.81 -14.53
C GLU A 111 1.89 24.97 -15.15
N SER A 112 2.27 23.80 -15.64
CA SER A 112 1.35 22.84 -16.20
C SER A 112 0.70 22.04 -15.08
N SER A 113 -0.63 21.95 -15.09
CA SER A 113 -1.36 20.99 -14.26
C SER A 113 -1.35 19.56 -14.83
N HIS A 114 -0.68 19.35 -15.97
CA HIS A 114 -0.65 18.07 -16.65
C HIS A 114 0.12 17.05 -15.81
N VAL A 115 -0.61 16.05 -15.32
CA VAL A 115 -0.02 14.88 -14.66
C VAL A 115 0.23 13.84 -15.74
N ASN A 116 1.50 13.51 -15.99
CA ASN A 116 1.83 12.31 -16.76
C ASN A 116 1.44 11.08 -15.93
N VAL A 117 0.21 10.61 -16.11
CA VAL A 117 -0.16 9.27 -15.67
C VAL A 117 0.65 8.33 -16.56
N THR A 118 1.73 7.79 -16.01
CA THR A 118 2.62 6.91 -16.78
C THR A 118 1.80 5.70 -17.25
N GLU A 119 1.99 5.32 -18.51
CA GLU A 119 1.32 4.18 -19.15
C GLU A 119 1.46 2.89 -18.33
N GLU A 120 0.46 2.01 -18.50
CA GLU A 120 0.29 0.73 -17.80
C GLU A 120 1.63 0.03 -17.55
N LYS A 121 2.06 0.01 -16.29
CA LYS A 121 3.07 -0.95 -15.84
C LYS A 121 2.54 -2.35 -16.12
N SER A 122 3.45 -3.25 -16.51
CA SER A 122 3.15 -4.66 -16.73
C SER A 122 2.27 -5.21 -15.59
N LEU A 123 1.28 -6.05 -15.93
CA LEU A 123 0.34 -6.70 -14.99
C LEU A 123 1.05 -7.42 -13.81
N LYS A 124 2.34 -7.71 -13.93
CA LYS A 124 3.17 -8.39 -12.93
C LYS A 124 4.18 -7.50 -12.21
N ASP A 125 4.31 -6.23 -12.57
CA ASP A 125 5.26 -5.33 -11.91
C ASP A 125 4.70 -4.87 -10.56
N THR A 126 5.25 -5.43 -9.49
CA THR A 126 4.91 -5.09 -8.10
C THR A 126 5.85 -4.03 -7.51
N ASN A 127 6.82 -3.52 -8.30
CA ASN A 127 7.69 -2.44 -7.85
C ASN A 127 6.93 -1.11 -7.79
N THR A 128 6.79 -0.63 -6.58
CA THR A 128 6.13 0.62 -6.24
C THR A 128 7.16 1.65 -5.83
N ARG A 129 7.11 2.79 -6.50
CA ARG A 129 7.89 3.99 -6.13
C ARG A 129 6.95 5.02 -5.53
N LEU A 130 7.35 5.63 -4.42
CA LEU A 130 6.67 6.74 -3.77
C LEU A 130 7.62 7.93 -3.67
N THR A 131 7.09 9.12 -3.98
CA THR A 131 7.72 10.40 -3.64
C THR A 131 7.17 10.93 -2.31
N PRO A 132 7.83 11.90 -1.66
CA PRO A 132 7.30 12.56 -0.46
C PRO A 132 5.83 12.99 -0.62
N MET A 133 5.03 12.81 0.43
CA MET A 133 3.59 13.06 0.50
C MET A 133 2.71 12.30 -0.51
N GLN A 134 3.25 11.32 -1.23
CA GLN A 134 2.48 10.55 -2.21
C GLN A 134 1.73 9.39 -1.55
N ILE A 135 0.44 9.28 -1.86
CA ILE A 135 -0.39 8.11 -1.56
C ILE A 135 -0.68 7.38 -2.87
N ARG A 136 -0.47 6.06 -2.91
CA ARG A 136 -0.84 5.21 -4.04
C ARG A 136 -1.81 4.12 -3.60
N THR A 137 -2.81 3.88 -4.42
CA THR A 137 -3.90 2.92 -4.17
C THR A 137 -3.84 1.80 -5.18
N PHE A 138 -3.83 0.56 -4.71
CA PHE A 138 -3.71 -0.63 -5.54
C PHE A 138 -4.85 -1.60 -5.27
N HIS A 139 -5.43 -2.12 -6.34
CA HIS A 139 -6.19 -3.35 -6.32
C HIS A 139 -5.27 -4.51 -6.70
N VAL A 140 -5.12 -5.47 -5.79
CA VAL A 140 -4.18 -6.59 -5.91
C VAL A 140 -4.96 -7.89 -5.89
N THR A 141 -4.73 -8.73 -6.90
CA THR A 141 -5.31 -10.07 -6.99
C THR A 141 -4.23 -11.12 -6.75
N VAL A 142 -4.45 -12.05 -5.82
CA VAL A 142 -3.53 -13.14 -5.49
C VAL A 142 -3.95 -14.49 -6.10
N ALA A 143 -3.01 -15.42 -6.23
CA ALA A 143 -3.22 -16.77 -6.77
C ALA A 143 -3.99 -17.70 -5.83
#